data_AF-B4JDW0-F1
#
_entry.id   AF-B4JDW0-F1
#
_cell.length_a   1.000
_cell.length_b   1.000
_cell.length_c   1.000
_cell.angle_alpha   90.00
_cell.angle_beta   90.00
_cell.angle_gamma   90.00
#
_symmetry.space_group_name_H-M   'P 1'
#
loop_
_entity.id
_entity.type
_entity.pdbx_description
1 polymer ?
#
loop_
_entity_poly.entity_id
_entity_poly.type
_entity_poly.pdbx_seq_one_letter_code
_entity_poly.pdbx_strand_id
1 'polypeptide(L)'
;MSNLMGKATALLNKFKAQARPQFDEFMRYAKVELTPPTPADFQHLRKTAKKAKKDVKGTRSRLGRVTVAEAWLNTLVTIEVITWFFMGEVIGRRHFVGYKV
;
A
#
# COMPACT_ATOMS: atom_id res chain seq x y z
N MET A 1 42.28 2.78 -12.19
CA MET A 1 41.14 3.37 -11.46
C MET A 1 40.16 4.11 -12.38
N SER A 2 40.63 4.92 -13.33
CA SER A 2 39.80 5.70 -14.29
C SER A 2 38.90 4.84 -15.21
N ASN A 3 39.38 3.70 -15.71
CA ASN A 3 38.56 2.78 -16.53
C ASN A 3 37.44 2.08 -15.76
N LEU A 4 37.61 1.88 -14.44
CA LEU A 4 36.58 1.27 -13.58
C LEU A 4 35.46 2.26 -13.30
N MET A 5 35.85 3.52 -13.06
CA MET A 5 34.91 4.63 -12.85
C MET A 5 34.08 4.91 -14.10
N GLY A 6 34.70 4.93 -15.30
CA GLY A 6 33.98 5.07 -16.57
C GLY A 6 32.98 3.94 -16.83
N LYS A 7 33.34 2.69 -16.52
CA LYS A 7 32.44 1.53 -16.60
C LYS A 7 31.32 1.57 -15.57
N ALA A 8 31.59 2.04 -14.35
CA ALA A 8 30.58 2.23 -13.31
C ALA A 8 29.55 3.31 -13.71
N THR A 9 30.00 4.42 -14.29
CA THR A 9 29.10 5.47 -14.80
C THR A 9 28.26 4.96 -15.98
N ALA A 10 28.84 4.16 -16.87
CA ALA A 10 28.10 3.52 -17.96
C ALA A 10 27.02 2.53 -17.45
N LEU A 11 27.34 1.74 -16.41
CA LEU A 11 26.38 0.87 -15.74
C LEU A 11 25.25 1.68 -15.09
N LEU A 12 25.57 2.73 -14.33
CA LEU A 12 24.58 3.61 -13.71
C LEU A 12 23.65 4.26 -14.75
N ASN A 13 24.18 4.68 -15.89
CA ASN A 13 23.36 5.27 -16.95
C ASN A 13 22.43 4.23 -17.61
N LYS A 14 22.90 2.99 -17.77
CA LYS A 14 22.05 1.87 -18.23
C LYS A 14 20.95 1.54 -17.22
N PHE A 15 21.29 1.45 -15.92
CA PHE A 15 20.32 1.24 -14.85
C PHE A 15 19.30 2.37 -14.78
N LYS A 16 19.72 3.63 -14.90
CA LYS A 16 18.81 4.78 -14.94
C LYS A 16 17.87 4.71 -16.15
N ALA A 17 18.39 4.38 -17.33
CA ALA A 17 17.58 4.23 -18.54
C ALA A 17 16.54 3.11 -18.41
N GLN A 18 16.86 2.03 -17.72
CA GLN A 18 15.95 0.91 -17.49
C GLN A 18 14.96 1.15 -16.33
N ALA A 19 15.38 1.85 -15.28
CA ALA A 19 14.54 2.10 -14.11
C ALA A 19 13.51 3.21 -14.34
N ARG A 20 13.82 4.22 -15.18
CA ARG A 20 12.89 5.32 -15.47
C ARG A 20 11.51 4.89 -15.95
N PRO A 21 11.35 4.03 -16.99
CA PRO A 21 10.02 3.68 -17.46
C PRO A 21 9.19 2.94 -16.40
N GLN A 22 9.81 2.07 -15.60
CA GLN A 22 9.12 1.37 -14.51
C GLN A 22 8.71 2.33 -13.38
N PHE A 23 9.57 3.30 -13.07
CA PHE A 23 9.27 4.32 -12.08
C PHE A 23 8.17 5.27 -12.56
N ASP A 24 8.16 5.63 -13.84
CA ASP A 24 7.13 6.49 -14.42
C ASP A 24 5.75 5.81 -14.39
N GLU A 25 5.69 4.50 -14.67
CA GLU A 25 4.46 3.72 -14.55
C GLU A 25 4.01 3.61 -13.09
N PHE A 26 4.92 3.31 -12.16
CA PHE A 26 4.64 3.30 -10.73
C PHE A 26 4.08 4.66 -10.26
N MET A 27 4.74 5.76 -10.66
CA MET A 27 4.31 7.11 -10.32
C MET A 27 2.95 7.47 -10.92
N ARG A 28 2.58 6.91 -12.09
CA ARG A 28 1.26 7.09 -12.68
C ARG A 28 0.16 6.51 -11.79
N TYR A 29 0.31 5.26 -11.35
CA TYR A 29 -0.68 4.59 -10.50
C TYR A 29 -0.67 5.13 -9.06
N ALA A 30 0.51 5.39 -8.50
CA ALA A 30 0.65 5.94 -7.16
C ALA A 30 -0.10 7.28 -7.00
N LYS A 31 -0.14 8.12 -8.04
CA LYS A 31 -0.89 9.39 -8.02
C LYS A 31 -2.41 9.20 -7.93
N VAL A 32 -2.95 8.09 -8.42
CA VAL A 32 -4.40 7.85 -8.43
C VAL A 32 -4.82 7.04 -7.21
N GLU A 33 -4.01 6.05 -6.81
CA GLU A 33 -4.39 5.08 -5.79
C GLU A 33 -3.87 5.42 -4.39
N LEU A 34 -2.70 6.05 -4.30
CA LEU A 34 -2.05 6.38 -3.01
C LEU A 34 -2.23 7.84 -2.61
N THR A 35 -3.08 8.60 -3.31
CA THR A 35 -3.34 9.99 -2.91
C THR A 35 -4.20 10.06 -1.66
N PRO A 36 -3.87 10.96 -0.72
CA PRO A 36 -4.67 11.11 0.48
C PRO A 36 -6.10 11.53 0.10
N PRO A 37 -7.13 10.86 0.66
CA PRO A 37 -8.51 11.08 0.29
C PRO A 37 -8.96 12.49 0.66
N THR A 38 -9.95 13.01 -0.08
CA THR A 38 -10.51 14.33 0.19
C THR A 38 -11.49 14.27 1.38
N PRO A 39 -11.75 15.39 2.08
CA PRO A 39 -12.74 15.45 3.17
C PRO A 39 -14.14 14.93 2.80
N ALA A 40 -14.53 15.04 1.52
CA ALA A 40 -15.80 14.52 1.02
C ALA A 40 -15.86 12.98 1.08
N ASP A 41 -14.75 12.31 0.75
CA ASP A 41 -14.65 10.84 0.74
C ASP A 41 -14.80 10.25 2.14
N PHE A 42 -14.40 10.97 3.18
CA PHE A 42 -14.59 10.54 4.57
C PHE A 42 -16.06 10.32 4.93
N GLN A 43 -16.99 11.08 4.35
CA GLN A 43 -18.42 10.87 4.58
C GLN A 43 -18.89 9.55 3.96
N HIS A 44 -18.38 9.21 2.77
CA HIS A 44 -18.65 7.93 2.11
C HIS A 44 -18.05 6.76 2.91
N LEU A 45 -16.80 6.88 3.35
CA LEU A 45 -16.13 5.88 4.19
C LEU A 45 -16.91 5.61 5.48
N ARG A 46 -17.38 6.66 6.17
CA ARG A 46 -18.20 6.53 7.38
C ARG A 46 -19.51 5.79 7.12
N LYS A 47 -20.17 6.04 5.99
CA LYS A 47 -21.40 5.34 5.60
C LYS A 47 -21.12 3.85 5.32
N THR A 48 -20.05 3.56 4.58
CA THR A 48 -19.62 2.18 4.28
C THR A 48 -19.28 1.40 5.55
N ALA A 49 -18.54 2.01 6.49
CA ALA A 49 -18.21 1.39 7.77
C ALA A 49 -19.47 1.06 8.61
N LYS A 50 -20.45 1.98 8.65
CA LYS A 50 -21.73 1.74 9.34
C LYS A 50 -22.51 0.59 8.71
N LYS A 51 -22.52 0.50 7.37
CA LYS A 51 -23.16 -0.60 6.64
C LYS A 51 -22.48 -1.94 6.94
N ALA A 52 -21.15 -2.01 6.86
CA ALA A 52 -20.38 -3.20 7.20
C ALA A 52 -20.66 -3.68 8.63
N LYS A 53 -20.71 -2.77 9.60
CA LYS A 53 -21.06 -3.08 10.99
C LYS A 53 -22.47 -3.66 11.13
N LYS A 54 -23.44 -3.13 10.36
CA LYS A 54 -24.82 -3.63 10.34
C LYS A 54 -24.91 -5.02 9.70
N ASP A 55 -24.16 -5.25 8.63
CA ASP A 55 -24.12 -6.53 7.91
C ASP A 55 -23.51 -7.66 8.74
N VAL A 56 -22.54 -7.33 9.61
CA VAL A 56 -21.94 -8.26 10.59
C VAL A 56 -22.87 -8.52 11.78
N LYS A 57 -23.56 -7.49 12.30
CA LYS A 57 -24.40 -7.59 13.51
C LYS A 57 -25.83 -8.11 13.24
N GLY A 58 -26.31 -8.03 12.00
CA GLY A 58 -27.67 -8.41 11.63
C GLY A 58 -27.92 -9.93 11.68
N THR A 59 -29.13 -10.33 12.06
CA THR A 59 -29.63 -11.71 12.18
C THR A 59 -29.47 -12.55 10.91
N ARG A 60 -29.32 -11.90 9.75
CA ARG A 60 -29.01 -12.53 8.45
C ARG A 60 -27.53 -12.33 8.16
N SER A 61 -26.67 -12.98 8.94
CA SER A 61 -25.22 -12.79 8.86
C SER A 61 -24.72 -13.11 7.45
N ARG A 62 -24.32 -12.08 6.71
CA ARG A 62 -23.73 -12.23 5.37
C ARG A 62 -22.41 -13.01 5.43
N LEU A 63 -21.80 -13.11 6.62
CA LEU A 63 -20.58 -13.87 6.91
C LEU A 63 -20.70 -15.35 6.51
N GLY A 64 -21.87 -15.97 6.71
CA GLY A 64 -22.10 -17.37 6.33
C GLY A 64 -22.36 -17.60 4.84
N ARG A 65 -22.36 -16.54 4.01
CA ARG A 65 -22.66 -16.61 2.57
C ARG A 65 -21.54 -16.08 1.69
N VAL A 66 -20.39 -15.77 2.28
CA VAL A 66 -19.21 -15.27 1.55
C VAL A 66 -18.51 -16.46 0.89
N THR A 67 -18.14 -16.31 -0.37
CA THR A 67 -17.36 -17.36 -1.06
C THR A 67 -15.93 -17.36 -0.55
N VAL A 68 -15.21 -18.50 -0.67
CA VAL A 68 -13.82 -18.60 -0.20
C VAL A 68 -12.91 -17.59 -0.90
N ALA A 69 -13.14 -17.33 -2.20
CA ALA A 69 -12.39 -16.34 -2.96
C ALA A 69 -12.58 -14.92 -2.40
N GLU A 70 -13.82 -14.54 -2.07
CA GLU A 70 -14.13 -13.25 -1.46
C GLU A 70 -13.52 -13.11 -0.06
N ALA A 71 -13.60 -14.17 0.76
CA ALA A 71 -13.02 -14.19 2.10
C ALA A 71 -11.49 -14.02 2.03
N TRP A 72 -10.85 -14.70 1.09
CA TRP A 72 -9.41 -14.61 0.87
C TRP A 72 -8.99 -13.21 0.42
N LEU A 73 -9.68 -12.63 -0.56
CA LEU A 73 -9.41 -11.26 -1.02
C LEU A 73 -9.54 -10.24 0.13
N ASN A 74 -10.63 -10.31 0.90
CA ASN A 74 -10.84 -9.42 2.05
C ASN A 74 -9.74 -9.58 3.10
N THR A 75 -9.22 -10.79 3.27
CA THR A 75 -8.11 -11.06 4.21
C THR A 75 -6.81 -10.42 3.72
N LEU A 76 -6.48 -10.55 2.43
CA LEU A 76 -5.29 -9.92 1.85
C LEU A 76 -5.32 -8.39 1.99
N VAL A 77 -6.45 -7.76 1.66
CA VAL A 77 -6.64 -6.31 1.83
C VAL A 77 -6.51 -5.91 3.30
N THR A 78 -7.02 -6.73 4.23
CA THR A 78 -6.89 -6.45 5.68
C THR A 78 -5.42 -6.48 6.11
N ILE A 79 -4.64 -7.45 5.63
CA ILE A 79 -3.19 -7.55 5.91
C ILE A 79 -2.45 -6.35 5.33
N GLU A 80 -2.80 -5.90 4.13
CA GLU A 80 -2.22 -4.72 3.50
C GLU A 80 -2.41 -3.46 4.38
N VAL A 81 -3.64 -3.21 4.85
CA VAL A 81 -3.94 -2.06 5.72
C VAL A 81 -3.16 -2.12 7.04
N ILE A 82 -3.00 -3.31 7.63
CA ILE A 82 -2.18 -3.51 8.84
C ILE A 82 -0.70 -3.20 8.54
N THR A 83 -0.20 -3.61 7.38
CA THR A 83 1.19 -3.36 6.98
C THR A 83 1.47 -1.87 6.80
N TRP A 84 0.50 -1.10 6.27
CA TRP A 84 0.58 0.37 6.23
C TRP A 84 0.70 1.01 7.62
N PHE A 85 0.03 0.46 8.64
CA PHE A 85 0.18 0.91 10.02
C PHE A 85 1.61 0.71 10.53
N PHE A 86 2.20 -0.49 10.33
CA PHE A 86 3.59 -0.76 10.72
C PHE A 86 4.60 0.07 9.93
N MET A 87 4.33 0.38 8.66
CA MET A 87 5.18 1.28 7.88
C MET A 87 5.19 2.70 8.48
N GLY A 88 4.04 3.18 8.96
CA GLY A 88 3.95 4.42 9.73
C GLY A 88 4.78 4.38 11.02
N GLU A 89 4.78 3.26 11.74
CA GLU A 89 5.60 3.05 12.93
C GLU A 89 7.10 3.09 12.61
N VAL A 90 7.54 2.47 11.50
CA VAL A 90 8.94 2.52 11.03
C VAL A 90 9.36 3.95 10.71
N ILE A 91 8.50 4.72 10.03
CA ILE A 91 8.75 6.15 9.75
C ILE A 91 8.82 6.94 11.06
N GLY A 92 7.91 6.68 12.00
CA GLY A 92 7.87 7.35 13.31
C GLY A 92 9.11 7.06 14.17
N ARG A 93 9.59 5.82 14.16
CA ARG A 93 10.85 5.41 14.83
C ARG A 93 12.10 5.91 14.15
N ARG A 94 12.03 6.22 12.85
CA ARG A 94 13.18 6.53 11.98
C ARG A 94 14.25 5.43 11.96
N HIS A 95 13.84 4.19 12.23
CA HIS A 95 14.75 3.04 12.26
C HIS A 95 14.03 1.78 11.75
N PHE A 96 14.72 1.02 10.90
CA PHE A 96 14.14 -0.16 10.25
C PHE A 96 14.05 -1.37 11.19
N VAL A 97 14.91 -1.47 12.21
CA VAL A 97 15.01 -2.64 13.09
C VAL A 97 14.88 -2.24 14.56
N GLY A 98 13.68 -2.34 15.12
CA GLY A 98 13.44 -2.01 16.53
C GLY A 98 13.65 -0.53 16.87
N TYR A 99 13.45 -0.20 18.15
CA TYR A 99 13.74 1.13 18.67
C TYR A 99 15.23 1.27 18.93
N LYS A 100 15.79 2.42 18.56
CA LYS A 100 17.15 2.80 18.97
C LYS A 100 17.08 3.21 20.45
N VAL A 101 17.37 2.26 21.34
CA VAL A 101 17.51 2.47 22.79
C VAL A 101 18.88 3.06 23.10
#